data_AF-A0A940F726-F1
#
_entry.id   AF-A0A940F726-F1
#
_cell.length_a   1.000
_cell.length_b   1.000
_cell.length_c   1.000
_cell.angle_alpha   90.00
_cell.angle_beta   90.00
_cell.angle_gamma   90.00
#
_symmetry.space_group_name_H-M   'P 1'
#
loop_
_entity.id
_entity.type
_entity.pdbx_description
1 polymer ?
#
loop_
_entity_poly.entity_id
_entity_poly.type
_entity_poly.pdbx_seq_one_letter_code
_entity_poly.pdbx_strand_id
1 'polypeptide(L)'
;MSLLSYPTSALVGATDLGRMATFLSALGMQARRVVELPASAAGALYGLDGPARLLELVTPGSDRTVRVVETPYDAEPFAPLRGGPYALDFFSSDVELTMAMMTAAGAHNVTGFVPCGLEPSMHPDAADWGKRYECLFQGPDELTLYITDVERSPNRYHSVLDADPDRVHSELIEICWVVDDLARERAFWTEEVGVSMDFHGYAENEAMVALMYHPEPTLLECINVVDAGLNTKVEFMGYPDQEIAMAPSWPLRGGLFGSVYWADDLDKVIEALPSARFGEAVRYDDPRDGWVRAVSATSPTGTRFEVRSPVGGPDSPLPR
;
A
#
# COMPACT_ATOMS: atom_id res chain seq x y z
N MET A 1 -6.64 16.36 -15.31
CA MET A 1 -6.70 14.94 -15.71
C MET A 1 -5.47 14.31 -15.08
N SER A 2 -5.62 13.26 -14.28
CA SER A 2 -4.50 12.66 -13.52
C SER A 2 -3.42 12.13 -14.46
N LEU A 3 -2.14 12.32 -14.11
CA LEU A 3 -1.00 11.79 -14.87
C LEU A 3 -0.84 10.27 -14.72
N LEU A 4 -1.29 9.74 -13.58
CA LEU A 4 -1.24 8.34 -13.22
C LEU A 4 -2.66 7.78 -13.12
N SER A 5 -2.81 6.48 -13.34
CA SER A 5 -3.99 5.73 -12.89
C SER A 5 -4.10 5.79 -11.37
N TYR A 6 -5.15 5.21 -10.81
CA TYR A 6 -5.12 4.78 -9.40
C TYR A 6 -4.10 3.64 -9.22
N PRO A 7 -3.61 3.37 -8.00
CA PRO A 7 -2.71 2.25 -7.78
C PRO A 7 -3.49 0.93 -7.91
N THR A 8 -3.16 0.13 -8.91
CA THR A 8 -3.79 -1.20 -9.14
C THR A 8 -3.13 -2.29 -8.33
N SER A 9 -1.89 -2.06 -7.86
CA SER A 9 -1.16 -3.04 -7.08
C SER A 9 -0.34 -2.41 -5.98
N ALA A 10 -0.12 -3.18 -4.91
CA ALA A 10 1.05 -3.00 -4.07
C ALA A 10 2.20 -3.89 -4.58
N LEU A 11 3.41 -3.38 -4.61
CA LEU A 11 4.65 -4.14 -4.73
C LEU A 11 5.16 -4.45 -3.33
N VAL A 12 5.58 -5.67 -3.03
CA VAL A 12 6.11 -6.10 -1.73
C VAL A 12 7.41 -6.88 -1.93
N GLY A 13 8.47 -6.56 -1.19
CA GLY A 13 9.67 -7.40 -1.11
C GLY A 13 9.48 -8.58 -0.15
N ALA A 14 9.98 -9.76 -0.50
CA ALA A 14 9.96 -10.92 0.39
C ALA A 14 11.27 -11.73 0.32
N THR A 15 11.76 -12.17 1.47
CA THR A 15 12.92 -13.09 1.54
C THR A 15 12.50 -14.53 1.25
N ASP A 16 11.23 -14.86 1.48
CA ASP A 16 10.61 -16.14 1.15
C ASP A 16 9.25 -15.92 0.48
N LEU A 17 9.22 -16.06 -0.85
CA LEU A 17 7.99 -15.92 -1.64
C LEU A 17 6.89 -16.88 -1.19
N GLY A 18 7.21 -18.11 -0.78
CA GLY A 18 6.21 -19.11 -0.41
C GLY A 18 5.52 -18.78 0.90
N ARG A 19 6.29 -18.27 1.88
CA ARG A 19 5.75 -17.81 3.16
C ARG A 19 4.90 -16.55 2.97
N MET A 20 5.38 -15.57 2.21
CA MET A 20 4.62 -14.36 1.91
C MET A 20 3.32 -14.66 1.13
N ALA A 21 3.39 -15.57 0.15
CA ALA A 21 2.21 -16.01 -0.59
C ALA A 21 1.17 -16.69 0.32
N THR A 22 1.62 -17.58 1.21
CA THR A 22 0.74 -18.26 2.17
C THR A 22 0.04 -17.25 3.10
N PHE A 23 0.80 -16.27 3.58
CA PHE A 23 0.29 -15.19 4.42
C PHE A 23 -0.78 -14.36 3.71
N LEU A 24 -0.49 -13.83 2.52
CA LEU A 24 -1.46 -13.02 1.77
C LEU A 24 -2.66 -13.85 1.26
N SER A 25 -2.47 -15.14 0.96
CA SER A 25 -3.57 -16.04 0.60
C SER A 25 -4.52 -16.35 1.76
N ALA A 26 -4.11 -16.13 3.02
CA ALA A 26 -5.03 -16.21 4.16
C ALA A 26 -6.16 -15.18 4.07
N LEU A 27 -5.93 -14.06 3.37
CA LEU A 27 -6.94 -13.04 3.05
C LEU A 27 -7.74 -13.37 1.79
N GLY A 28 -7.73 -14.62 1.33
CA GLY A 28 -8.48 -15.06 0.14
C GLY A 28 -7.88 -14.63 -1.19
N MET A 29 -6.67 -14.05 -1.21
CA MET A 29 -5.94 -13.77 -2.43
C MET A 29 -5.43 -15.05 -3.09
N GLN A 30 -5.46 -15.10 -4.42
CA GLN A 30 -5.03 -16.25 -5.21
C GLN A 30 -3.70 -15.97 -5.88
N ALA A 31 -2.69 -16.76 -5.53
CA ALA A 31 -1.40 -16.76 -6.20
C ALA A 31 -1.54 -17.17 -7.66
N ARG A 32 -0.97 -16.37 -8.57
CA ARG A 32 -0.78 -16.73 -9.96
C ARG A 32 0.55 -17.47 -10.14
N ARG A 33 0.99 -17.61 -11.39
CA ARG A 33 2.27 -18.22 -11.72
C ARG A 33 3.43 -17.34 -11.23
N VAL A 34 4.41 -17.96 -10.58
CA VAL A 34 5.71 -17.34 -10.31
C VAL A 34 6.48 -17.19 -11.62
N VAL A 35 7.04 -16.00 -11.82
CA VAL A 35 7.82 -15.66 -13.01
C VAL A 35 9.18 -15.10 -12.65
N GLU A 36 10.10 -15.13 -13.60
CA GLU A 36 11.44 -14.61 -13.42
C GLU A 36 11.54 -13.23 -14.07
N LEU A 37 11.99 -12.25 -13.30
CA LEU A 37 12.37 -10.93 -13.77
C LEU A 37 13.85 -10.96 -14.20
N PRO A 38 14.17 -10.46 -15.41
CA PRO A 38 15.55 -10.33 -15.84
C PRO A 38 16.36 -9.46 -14.87
N ALA A 39 17.64 -9.77 -14.70
CA ALA A 39 18.54 -9.04 -13.80
C ALA A 39 18.56 -7.52 -14.07
N SER A 40 18.46 -7.10 -15.34
CA SER A 40 18.38 -5.67 -15.68
C SER A 40 17.12 -5.00 -15.13
N ALA A 41 15.97 -5.69 -15.18
CA ALA A 41 14.72 -5.16 -14.64
C ALA A 41 14.71 -5.19 -13.12
N ALA A 42 15.16 -6.29 -12.51
CA ALA A 42 15.28 -6.42 -11.06
C ALA A 42 16.27 -5.40 -10.47
N GLY A 43 17.39 -5.13 -11.14
CA GLY A 43 18.35 -4.10 -10.76
C GLY A 43 17.79 -2.70 -10.85
N ALA A 44 17.21 -2.33 -12.00
CA ALA A 44 16.70 -0.97 -12.21
C ALA A 44 15.45 -0.65 -11.37
N LEU A 45 14.53 -1.62 -11.24
CA LEU A 45 13.29 -1.42 -10.50
C LEU A 45 13.46 -1.68 -9.02
N TYR A 46 14.30 -2.63 -8.58
CA TYR A 46 14.31 -3.07 -7.19
C TYR A 46 15.68 -3.02 -6.52
N GLY A 47 16.74 -2.60 -7.23
CA GLY A 47 18.08 -2.48 -6.68
C GLY A 47 18.71 -3.84 -6.38
N LEU A 48 18.28 -4.89 -7.08
CA LEU A 48 18.74 -6.26 -6.88
C LEU A 48 19.89 -6.60 -7.82
N ASP A 49 20.91 -7.31 -7.32
CA ASP A 49 22.13 -7.61 -8.08
C ASP A 49 21.96 -8.71 -9.14
N GLY A 50 20.83 -9.43 -9.14
CA GLY A 50 20.57 -10.58 -9.99
C GLY A 50 19.12 -10.67 -10.46
N PRO A 51 18.77 -11.71 -11.24
CA PRO A 51 17.38 -11.96 -11.57
C PRO A 51 16.58 -12.22 -10.29
N ALA A 52 15.31 -11.87 -10.29
CA ALA A 52 14.42 -12.01 -9.14
C ALA A 52 13.16 -12.77 -9.54
N ARG A 53 12.60 -13.55 -8.62
CA ARG A 53 11.28 -14.15 -8.83
C ARG A 53 10.20 -13.15 -8.44
N LEU A 54 9.13 -13.08 -9.24
CA LEU A 54 7.95 -12.29 -8.96
C LEU A 54 6.73 -13.21 -8.91
N LEU A 55 5.88 -13.00 -7.91
CA LEU A 55 4.58 -13.63 -7.77
C LEU A 55 3.50 -12.55 -7.69
N GLU A 56 2.47 -12.65 -8.52
CA GLU A 56 1.27 -11.82 -8.37
C GLU A 56 0.20 -12.59 -7.59
N LEU A 57 -0.36 -11.97 -6.57
CA LEU A 57 -1.57 -12.41 -5.88
C LEU A 57 -2.73 -11.51 -6.25
N VAL A 58 -3.88 -12.13 -6.58
CA VAL A 58 -5.07 -11.40 -7.04
C VAL A 58 -6.27 -11.70 -6.15
N THR A 59 -7.11 -10.71 -5.92
CA THR A 59 -8.40 -10.92 -5.28
C THR A 59 -9.46 -11.21 -6.33
N PRO A 60 -10.12 -12.40 -6.33
CA PRO A 60 -11.19 -12.68 -7.29
C PRO A 60 -12.26 -11.59 -7.32
N GLY A 61 -12.72 -11.16 -8.49
CA GLY A 61 -13.72 -10.10 -8.62
C GLY A 61 -13.18 -8.67 -8.44
N SER A 62 -11.86 -8.50 -8.27
CA SER A 62 -11.18 -7.21 -8.21
C SER A 62 -10.02 -7.16 -9.21
N ASP A 63 -9.68 -5.95 -9.65
CA ASP A 63 -8.47 -5.65 -10.41
C ASP A 63 -7.24 -5.40 -9.51
N ARG A 64 -7.44 -5.33 -8.18
CA ARG A 64 -6.36 -5.12 -7.20
C ARG A 64 -5.51 -6.34 -6.97
N THR A 65 -4.21 -6.11 -6.93
CA THR A 65 -3.23 -7.18 -6.74
C THR A 65 -2.12 -6.80 -5.76
N VAL A 66 -1.43 -7.82 -5.26
CA VAL A 66 -0.17 -7.66 -4.55
C VAL A 66 0.91 -8.40 -5.35
N ARG A 67 1.94 -7.68 -5.78
CA ARG A 67 3.09 -8.18 -6.53
C ARG A 67 4.23 -8.39 -5.54
N VAL A 68 4.54 -9.65 -5.25
CA VAL A 68 5.61 -10.02 -4.34
C VAL A 68 6.88 -10.30 -5.15
N VAL A 69 7.96 -9.60 -4.85
CA VAL A 69 9.27 -9.76 -5.49
C VAL A 69 10.24 -10.35 -4.48
N GLU A 70 10.91 -11.42 -4.88
CA GLU A 70 11.93 -12.04 -4.06
C GLU A 70 13.15 -11.14 -3.92
N THR A 71 13.67 -11.05 -2.70
CA THR A 71 14.85 -10.27 -2.37
C THR A 71 15.77 -11.01 -1.41
N PRO A 72 17.11 -10.89 -1.55
CA PRO A 72 18.05 -11.45 -0.59
C PRO A 72 18.22 -10.56 0.65
N TYR A 73 17.60 -9.39 0.70
CA TYR A 73 17.78 -8.42 1.77
C TYR A 73 16.71 -8.61 2.85
N ASP A 74 17.15 -8.96 4.06
CA ASP A 74 16.28 -9.12 5.23
C ASP A 74 15.44 -7.87 5.48
N ALA A 75 14.27 -8.05 6.09
CA ALA A 75 13.45 -6.94 6.55
C ALA A 75 14.19 -6.07 7.58
N GLU A 76 13.79 -4.80 7.70
CA GLU A 76 14.12 -4.03 8.89
C GLU A 76 13.09 -4.31 9.98
N PRO A 77 13.48 -4.34 11.27
CA PRO A 77 12.51 -4.46 12.35
C PRO A 77 11.47 -3.35 12.27
N PHE A 78 10.20 -3.73 12.41
CA PHE A 78 9.08 -2.80 12.46
C PHE A 78 9.26 -1.80 13.61
N ALA A 79 9.00 -0.52 13.33
CA ALA A 79 9.03 0.55 14.31
C ALA A 79 7.94 1.59 13.99
N PRO A 80 7.04 1.91 14.92
CA PRO A 80 5.81 2.67 14.64
C PRO A 80 6.04 4.13 14.24
N LEU A 81 7.18 4.72 14.59
CA LEU A 81 7.58 6.10 14.23
C LEU A 81 8.73 6.14 13.21
N ARG A 82 8.96 5.06 12.47
CA ARG A 82 9.91 5.05 11.35
C ARG A 82 9.18 5.43 10.07
N GLY A 83 9.74 6.39 9.34
CA GLY A 83 9.22 6.79 8.04
C GLY A 83 9.43 5.72 6.99
N GLY A 84 8.42 5.50 6.14
CA GLY A 84 8.38 4.41 5.18
C GLY A 84 7.00 3.75 5.07
N PRO A 85 6.92 2.61 4.37
CA PRO A 85 5.68 1.85 4.25
C PRO A 85 5.27 1.31 5.62
N TYR A 86 4.01 1.53 5.99
CA TYR A 86 3.50 1.18 7.31
C TYR A 86 2.72 -0.13 7.27
N ALA A 87 1.54 -0.13 6.64
CA ALA A 87 0.65 -1.29 6.51
C ALA A 87 -0.08 -1.31 5.14
N LEU A 88 -0.61 -2.48 4.79
CA LEU A 88 -1.63 -2.64 3.75
C LEU A 88 -2.99 -2.92 4.41
N ASP A 89 -4.06 -2.26 3.98
CA ASP A 89 -5.39 -2.40 4.59
C ASP A 89 -6.32 -3.34 3.81
N PHE A 90 -7.04 -4.18 4.56
CA PHE A 90 -8.06 -5.09 4.08
C PHE A 90 -9.27 -5.08 5.03
N PHE A 91 -10.44 -5.36 4.49
CA PHE A 91 -11.67 -5.50 5.26
C PHE A 91 -11.99 -6.97 5.54
N SER A 92 -12.66 -7.21 6.65
CA SER A 92 -13.12 -8.52 7.10
C SER A 92 -14.58 -8.50 7.52
N SER A 93 -15.39 -9.43 7.01
CA SER A 93 -16.76 -9.70 7.47
C SER A 93 -16.84 -10.68 8.65
N ASP A 94 -15.78 -11.46 8.91
CA ASP A 94 -15.69 -12.36 10.06
C ASP A 94 -14.31 -12.25 10.72
N VAL A 95 -14.21 -11.39 11.73
CA VAL A 95 -12.94 -11.11 12.40
C VAL A 95 -12.37 -12.30 13.16
N GLU A 96 -13.22 -13.21 13.66
CA GLU A 96 -12.76 -14.40 14.40
C GLU A 96 -12.12 -15.39 13.44
N LEU A 97 -12.75 -15.63 12.30
CA LEU A 97 -12.19 -16.45 11.23
C LEU A 97 -10.91 -15.83 10.67
N THR A 98 -10.90 -14.51 10.42
CA THR A 98 -9.72 -13.80 9.95
C THR A 98 -8.54 -13.94 10.91
N MET A 99 -8.75 -13.72 12.22
CA MET A 99 -7.72 -13.93 13.24
C MET A 99 -7.16 -15.36 13.19
N ALA A 100 -8.03 -16.37 13.09
CA ALA A 100 -7.62 -17.77 13.03
C ALA A 100 -6.80 -18.09 11.76
N MET A 101 -7.24 -17.59 10.59
CA MET A 101 -6.55 -17.80 9.31
C MET A 101 -5.18 -17.11 9.28
N MET A 102 -5.11 -15.86 9.72
CA MET A 102 -3.87 -15.09 9.77
C MET A 102 -2.85 -15.72 10.73
N THR A 103 -3.30 -16.11 11.93
CA THR A 103 -2.44 -16.81 12.90
C THR A 103 -1.92 -18.13 12.35
N ALA A 104 -2.78 -18.92 11.68
CA ALA A 104 -2.38 -20.17 11.04
C ALA A 104 -1.37 -19.96 9.91
N ALA A 105 -1.41 -18.81 9.24
CA ALA A 105 -0.44 -18.41 8.22
C ALA A 105 0.86 -17.81 8.80
N GLY A 106 1.01 -17.77 10.13
CA GLY A 106 2.21 -17.33 10.82
C GLY A 106 2.23 -15.84 11.17
N ALA A 107 1.08 -15.15 11.09
CA ALA A 107 0.94 -13.80 11.59
C ALA A 107 0.90 -13.79 13.12
N HIS A 108 1.37 -12.71 13.73
CA HIS A 108 0.98 -12.36 15.10
C HIS A 108 0.11 -11.12 15.08
N ASN A 109 -0.89 -11.12 15.96
CA ASN A 109 -1.69 -9.94 16.18
C ASN A 109 -0.90 -8.96 17.05
N VAL A 110 -0.57 -7.80 16.50
CA VAL A 110 0.16 -6.74 17.20
C VAL A 110 -0.78 -5.99 18.15
N THR A 111 -2.03 -5.80 17.74
CA THR A 111 -3.02 -5.00 18.47
C THR A 111 -4.39 -5.68 18.53
N GLY A 112 -5.12 -5.57 19.65
CA GLY A 112 -6.53 -5.97 19.64
C GLY A 112 -7.36 -5.13 18.66
N PHE A 113 -8.55 -5.57 18.28
CA PHE A 113 -9.50 -4.69 17.56
C PHE A 113 -9.84 -3.48 18.44
N VAL A 114 -9.46 -2.30 17.97
CA VAL A 114 -9.64 -1.05 18.69
C VAL A 114 -10.59 -0.11 17.93
N PRO A 115 -11.46 0.64 18.64
CA PRO A 115 -12.40 1.56 18.04
C PRO A 115 -11.74 2.92 17.71
N CYS A 116 -11.10 3.01 16.55
CA CYS A 116 -10.48 4.22 16.03
C CYS A 116 -11.51 5.21 15.47
N GLY A 117 -11.20 6.50 15.56
CA GLY A 117 -12.03 7.58 15.06
C GLY A 117 -11.28 8.90 15.03
N LEU A 118 -11.92 9.95 14.53
CA LEU A 118 -11.36 11.30 14.52
C LEU A 118 -11.30 11.89 15.91
N GLU A 119 -10.34 12.77 16.15
CA GLU A 119 -10.25 13.54 17.38
C GLU A 119 -11.39 14.59 17.44
N PRO A 120 -12.38 14.45 18.36
CA PRO A 120 -13.56 15.32 18.35
C PRO A 120 -13.24 16.79 18.61
N SER A 121 -12.16 17.09 19.33
CA SER A 121 -11.73 18.47 19.57
C SER A 121 -11.17 19.16 18.31
N MET A 122 -10.73 18.39 17.32
CA MET A 122 -10.17 18.88 16.05
C MET A 122 -11.13 18.72 14.88
N HIS A 123 -12.18 17.90 15.03
CA HIS A 123 -13.18 17.61 13.99
C HIS A 123 -14.60 17.71 14.55
N PRO A 124 -15.34 18.80 14.26
CA PRO A 124 -16.74 18.97 14.69
C PRO A 124 -17.64 17.82 14.22
N ASP A 125 -17.30 17.21 13.08
CA ASP A 125 -18.06 16.15 12.42
C ASP A 125 -17.65 14.75 12.91
N ALA A 126 -16.73 14.64 13.88
CA ALA A 126 -16.24 13.35 14.41
C ALA A 126 -17.37 12.46 14.95
N ALA A 127 -18.44 13.06 15.48
CA ALA A 127 -19.61 12.33 15.95
C ALA A 127 -20.36 11.62 14.82
N ASP A 128 -20.41 12.22 13.62
CA ASP A 128 -21.12 11.70 12.46
C ASP A 128 -20.27 10.69 11.67
N TRP A 129 -18.94 10.80 11.78
CA TRP A 129 -17.99 9.89 11.13
C TRP A 129 -18.01 8.48 11.73
N GLY A 130 -18.48 8.34 12.97
CA GLY A 130 -18.53 7.06 13.67
C GLY A 130 -17.14 6.54 14.03
N LYS A 131 -17.07 5.24 14.33
CA LYS A 131 -15.83 4.54 14.70
C LYS A 131 -15.54 3.45 13.68
N ARG A 132 -14.26 3.27 13.37
CA ARG A 132 -13.76 2.08 12.67
C ARG A 132 -13.14 1.14 13.68
N TYR A 133 -13.39 -0.15 13.53
CA TYR A 133 -12.82 -1.17 14.39
C TYR A 133 -11.72 -1.87 13.62
N GLU A 134 -10.48 -1.61 14.01
CA GLU A 134 -9.31 -2.01 13.25
C GLU A 134 -8.31 -2.72 14.16
N CYS A 135 -7.53 -3.63 13.59
CA CYS A 135 -6.38 -4.24 14.26
C CYS A 135 -5.19 -4.31 13.30
N LEU A 136 -3.99 -4.41 13.88
CA LEU A 136 -2.73 -4.50 13.17
C LEU A 136 -2.17 -5.92 13.31
N PHE A 137 -2.00 -6.60 12.18
CA PHE A 137 -1.24 -7.84 12.11
C PHE A 137 0.16 -7.57 11.61
N GLN A 138 1.10 -8.42 12.01
CA GLN A 138 2.42 -8.47 11.43
C GLN A 138 2.73 -9.91 11.00
N GLY A 139 3.22 -10.04 9.77
CA GLY A 139 3.48 -11.30 9.11
C GLY A 139 4.96 -11.52 8.78
N PRO A 140 5.25 -12.38 7.79
CA PRO A 140 6.60 -12.60 7.28
C PRO A 140 7.28 -11.30 6.86
N ASP A 141 8.60 -11.24 7.02
CA ASP A 141 9.41 -10.09 6.63
C ASP A 141 8.94 -8.76 7.24
N GLU A 142 8.36 -8.80 8.43
CA GLU A 142 7.85 -7.62 9.15
C GLU A 142 6.71 -6.88 8.42
N LEU A 143 6.14 -7.44 7.34
CA LEU A 143 5.00 -6.84 6.63
C LEU A 143 3.81 -6.74 7.58
N THR A 144 3.27 -5.53 7.73
CA THR A 144 2.08 -5.32 8.55
C THR A 144 0.84 -5.08 7.72
N LEU A 145 -0.31 -5.48 8.28
CA LEU A 145 -1.61 -5.37 7.65
C LEU A 145 -2.62 -4.77 8.62
N TYR A 146 -3.42 -3.82 8.16
CA TYR A 146 -4.65 -3.44 8.84
C TYR A 146 -5.78 -4.36 8.43
N ILE A 147 -6.59 -4.75 9.42
CA ILE A 147 -7.85 -5.44 9.20
C ILE A 147 -8.97 -4.62 9.82
N THR A 148 -9.86 -4.10 8.98
CA THR A 148 -11.07 -3.41 9.42
C THR A 148 -12.25 -4.38 9.53
N ASP A 149 -12.93 -4.37 10.67
CA ASP A 149 -14.19 -5.08 10.89
C ASP A 149 -15.34 -4.33 10.22
N VAL A 150 -15.94 -4.92 9.19
CA VAL A 150 -17.01 -4.27 8.43
C VAL A 150 -18.35 -4.22 9.16
N GLU A 151 -18.63 -5.15 10.07
CA GLU A 151 -19.91 -5.21 10.78
C GLU A 151 -19.99 -4.07 11.81
N ARG A 152 -18.85 -3.72 12.40
CA ARG A 152 -18.75 -2.67 13.41
C ARG A 152 -18.34 -1.29 12.87
N SER A 153 -18.05 -1.18 11.56
CA SER A 153 -17.55 0.05 10.93
C SER A 153 -18.54 0.60 9.87
N PRO A 154 -19.53 1.43 10.27
CA PRO A 154 -20.66 1.81 9.42
C PRO A 154 -20.35 2.72 8.22
N ASN A 155 -19.12 3.28 8.14
CA ASN A 155 -18.69 4.20 7.09
C ASN A 155 -17.41 3.70 6.38
N ARG A 156 -17.33 2.39 6.14
CA ARG A 156 -16.25 1.83 5.32
C ARG A 156 -16.45 2.16 3.84
N TYR A 157 -15.36 2.10 3.09
CA TYR A 157 -15.42 2.21 1.63
C TYR A 157 -16.12 1.01 1.00
N HIS A 158 -16.54 1.18 -0.25
CA HIS A 158 -17.02 0.09 -1.08
C HIS A 158 -15.91 -0.92 -1.33
N SER A 159 -16.28 -2.20 -1.42
CA SER A 159 -15.36 -3.29 -1.69
C SER A 159 -16.09 -4.46 -2.34
N VAL A 160 -15.34 -5.48 -2.77
CA VAL A 160 -15.93 -6.72 -3.30
C VAL A 160 -16.89 -7.42 -2.32
N LEU A 161 -16.80 -7.14 -1.02
CA LEU A 161 -17.72 -7.66 0.01
C LEU A 161 -19.16 -7.17 -0.20
N ASP A 162 -19.37 -6.04 -0.87
CA ASP A 162 -20.70 -5.50 -1.13
C ASP A 162 -21.45 -6.30 -2.21
N ALA A 163 -20.70 -6.97 -3.08
CA ALA A 163 -21.24 -7.75 -4.19
C ALA A 163 -21.36 -9.26 -3.86
N ASP A 164 -20.64 -9.72 -2.84
CA ASP A 164 -20.58 -11.14 -2.43
C ASP A 164 -20.66 -11.27 -0.90
N PRO A 165 -21.86 -11.48 -0.33
CA PRO A 165 -22.07 -11.51 1.11
C PRO A 165 -21.48 -12.75 1.80
N ASP A 166 -21.17 -13.81 1.06
CA ASP A 166 -20.55 -15.03 1.62
C ASP A 166 -19.03 -14.90 1.73
N ARG A 167 -18.46 -13.80 1.23
CA ARG A 167 -17.02 -13.55 1.23
C ARG A 167 -16.56 -13.02 2.58
N VAL A 168 -15.40 -13.50 3.02
CA VAL A 168 -14.79 -13.12 4.29
C VAL A 168 -13.93 -11.86 4.18
N HIS A 169 -13.10 -11.75 3.14
CA HIS A 169 -12.10 -10.69 3.00
C HIS A 169 -12.29 -9.87 1.71
N SER A 170 -11.96 -8.58 1.79
CA SER A 170 -11.94 -7.71 0.62
C SER A 170 -10.67 -7.88 -0.24
N GLU A 171 -10.62 -7.10 -1.31
CA GLU A 171 -9.41 -6.69 -2.00
C GLU A 171 -8.54 -5.76 -1.14
N LEU A 172 -7.35 -5.42 -1.66
CA LEU A 172 -6.50 -4.36 -1.10
C LEU A 172 -7.24 -3.02 -1.16
N ILE A 173 -7.50 -2.44 0.02
CA ILE A 173 -8.24 -1.18 0.15
C ILE A 173 -7.29 0.01 0.14
N GLU A 174 -6.18 -0.10 0.87
CA GLU A 174 -5.27 1.01 1.12
C GLU A 174 -3.82 0.57 1.25
N ILE A 175 -2.92 1.49 0.87
CA ILE A 175 -1.48 1.39 1.07
C ILE A 175 -1.08 2.56 1.98
N CYS A 176 -0.71 2.26 3.22
CA CYS A 176 -0.42 3.26 4.25
C CYS A 176 1.08 3.54 4.36
N TRP A 177 1.44 4.83 4.46
CA TRP A 177 2.82 5.30 4.57
C TRP A 177 2.97 6.30 5.71
N VAL A 178 4.08 6.22 6.45
CA VAL A 178 4.54 7.29 7.33
C VAL A 178 5.55 8.15 6.59
N VAL A 179 5.34 9.47 6.61
CA VAL A 179 6.20 10.45 5.96
C VAL A 179 6.67 11.51 6.97
N ASP A 180 7.82 12.12 6.70
CA ASP A 180 8.40 13.18 7.54
C ASP A 180 7.78 14.57 7.29
N ASP A 181 7.24 14.81 6.09
CA ASP A 181 6.63 16.07 5.71
C ASP A 181 5.31 15.85 4.93
N LEU A 182 4.21 15.76 5.67
CA LEU A 182 2.89 15.47 5.12
C LEU A 182 2.37 16.57 4.17
N ALA A 183 2.71 17.83 4.45
CA ALA A 183 2.30 18.95 3.60
C ALA A 183 2.99 18.89 2.24
N ARG A 184 4.28 18.55 2.22
CA ARG A 184 5.04 18.35 0.98
C ARG A 184 4.55 17.15 0.20
N GLU A 185 4.23 16.05 0.87
CA GLU A 185 3.66 14.86 0.23
C GLU A 185 2.30 15.17 -0.39
N ARG A 186 1.42 15.87 0.34
CA ARG A 186 0.13 16.35 -0.18
C ARG A 186 0.29 17.19 -1.43
N ALA A 187 1.19 18.18 -1.42
CA ALA A 187 1.40 19.07 -2.56
C ALA A 187 1.84 18.28 -3.80
N PHE A 188 2.77 17.33 -3.63
CA PHE A 188 3.19 16.46 -4.72
C PHE A 188 2.02 15.69 -5.35
N TRP A 189 1.21 15.00 -4.55
CA TRP A 189 0.11 14.18 -5.08
C TRP A 189 -1.02 15.04 -5.67
N THR A 190 -1.40 16.13 -5.02
CA THR A 190 -2.56 16.92 -5.45
C THR A 190 -2.22 17.94 -6.55
N GLU A 191 -1.04 18.55 -6.51
CA GLU A 191 -0.67 19.64 -7.43
C GLU A 191 0.15 19.15 -8.65
N GLU A 192 1.07 18.19 -8.47
CA GLU A 192 1.87 17.65 -9.58
C GLU A 192 1.18 16.43 -10.23
N VAL A 193 0.84 15.40 -9.44
CA VAL A 193 0.20 14.18 -9.99
C VAL A 193 -1.25 14.44 -10.42
N GLY A 194 -1.95 15.31 -9.68
CA GLY A 194 -3.33 15.68 -9.96
C GLY A 194 -4.37 14.69 -9.44
N VAL A 195 -4.06 13.95 -8.37
CA VAL A 195 -5.03 13.11 -7.65
C VAL A 195 -5.83 13.95 -6.64
N SER A 196 -7.03 13.48 -6.29
CA SER A 196 -7.89 14.17 -5.32
C SER A 196 -7.57 13.72 -3.91
N MET A 197 -7.80 14.60 -2.95
CA MET A 197 -7.76 14.27 -1.53
C MET A 197 -9.20 14.03 -1.06
N ASP A 198 -9.49 12.85 -0.53
CA ASP A 198 -10.84 12.55 0.01
C ASP A 198 -10.93 12.76 1.53
N PHE A 199 -9.78 12.81 2.20
CA PHE A 199 -9.69 12.87 3.64
C PHE A 199 -8.47 13.66 4.09
N HIS A 200 -8.68 14.49 5.10
CA HIS A 200 -7.64 15.14 5.88
C HIS A 200 -8.13 15.18 7.33
N GLY A 201 -7.48 14.39 8.18
CA GLY A 201 -7.93 14.15 9.55
C GLY A 201 -6.81 14.22 10.58
N TYR A 202 -7.22 14.36 11.82
CA TYR A 202 -6.36 14.31 12.99
C TYR A 202 -6.93 13.27 13.96
N ALA A 203 -6.05 12.44 14.51
CA ALA A 203 -6.39 11.45 15.50
C ALA A 203 -5.41 11.52 16.67
N GLU A 204 -5.93 11.80 17.86
CA GLU A 204 -5.17 11.82 19.11
C GLU A 204 -5.99 11.12 20.20
N ASN A 205 -6.42 9.88 19.92
CA ASN A 205 -7.13 9.08 20.90
C ASN A 205 -6.37 7.79 21.23
N GLU A 206 -6.62 7.26 22.43
CA GLU A 206 -5.97 6.06 22.95
C GLU A 206 -6.10 4.85 22.01
N ALA A 207 -7.22 4.76 21.28
CA ALA A 207 -7.45 3.69 20.31
C ALA A 207 -6.50 3.80 19.11
N MET A 208 -6.30 5.00 18.56
CA MET A 208 -5.37 5.23 17.47
C MET A 208 -3.93 5.01 17.92
N VAL A 209 -3.55 5.50 19.10
CA VAL A 209 -2.22 5.24 19.69
C VAL A 209 -1.98 3.73 19.83
N ALA A 210 -2.98 2.99 20.29
CA ALA A 210 -2.92 1.54 20.39
C ALA A 210 -2.83 0.86 19.02
N LEU A 211 -3.63 1.27 18.03
CA LEU A 211 -3.62 0.72 16.67
C LEU A 211 -2.26 0.92 15.99
N MET A 212 -1.74 2.15 16.08
CA MET A 212 -0.44 2.53 15.54
C MET A 212 0.73 2.00 16.38
N TYR A 213 0.47 1.22 17.43
CA TYR A 213 1.48 0.64 18.30
C TYR A 213 2.49 1.66 18.87
N HIS A 214 2.05 2.90 19.10
CA HIS A 214 2.91 3.97 19.57
C HIS A 214 3.27 3.79 21.05
N PRO A 215 4.51 4.14 21.46
CA PRO A 215 4.94 4.03 22.86
C PRO A 215 4.26 5.05 23.78
N GLU A 216 3.79 6.17 23.22
CA GLU A 216 3.17 7.27 23.95
C GLU A 216 2.08 7.95 23.10
N PRO A 217 1.13 8.67 23.72
CA PRO A 217 0.14 9.45 22.98
C PRO A 217 0.82 10.42 22.02
N THR A 218 0.43 10.34 20.75
CA THR A 218 1.00 11.14 19.67
C THR A 218 -0.13 11.60 18.76
N LEU A 219 -0.09 12.87 18.34
CA LEU A 219 -1.00 13.40 17.33
C LEU A 219 -0.64 12.80 15.96
N LEU A 220 -1.56 12.04 15.41
CA LEU A 220 -1.51 11.54 14.04
C LEU A 220 -2.28 12.50 13.13
N GLU A 221 -1.64 12.96 12.07
CA GLU A 221 -2.28 13.64 10.94
C GLU A 221 -2.32 12.68 9.75
N CYS A 222 -3.50 12.47 9.17
CA CYS A 222 -3.68 11.58 8.02
C CYS A 222 -4.24 12.35 6.84
N ILE A 223 -3.76 12.03 5.64
CA ILE A 223 -4.42 12.36 4.38
C ILE A 223 -4.58 11.11 3.54
N ASN A 224 -5.70 11.01 2.82
CA ASN A 224 -5.88 9.96 1.82
C ASN A 224 -5.96 10.60 0.45
N VAL A 225 -5.14 10.09 -0.47
CA VAL A 225 -5.22 10.46 -1.87
C VAL A 225 -5.86 9.33 -2.67
N VAL A 226 -6.74 9.73 -3.57
CA VAL A 226 -7.57 8.84 -4.38
C VAL A 226 -7.70 9.36 -5.80
N ASP A 227 -8.00 8.44 -6.70
CA ASP A 227 -8.45 8.82 -8.02
C ASP A 227 -9.93 9.26 -8.00
N ALA A 228 -10.40 9.75 -9.15
CA ALA A 228 -11.79 10.16 -9.31
C ALA A 228 -12.82 9.01 -9.13
N GLY A 229 -12.37 7.75 -9.17
CA GLY A 229 -13.21 6.57 -8.98
C GLY A 229 -13.28 6.05 -7.54
N LEU A 230 -12.53 6.62 -6.59
CA LEU A 230 -12.40 6.14 -5.20
C LEU A 230 -12.03 4.66 -5.12
N ASN A 231 -11.09 4.26 -5.98
CA ASN A 231 -10.79 2.86 -6.28
C ASN A 231 -9.87 2.18 -5.24
N THR A 232 -8.65 2.69 -5.08
CA THR A 232 -7.71 2.33 -3.99
C THR A 232 -7.04 3.61 -3.54
N LYS A 233 -6.88 3.74 -2.23
CA LYS A 233 -6.31 4.91 -1.59
C LYS A 233 -4.85 4.66 -1.20
N VAL A 234 -4.11 5.75 -1.16
CA VAL A 234 -2.83 5.80 -0.45
C VAL A 234 -3.03 6.75 0.72
N GLU A 235 -2.83 6.23 1.92
CA GLU A 235 -2.83 7.04 3.14
C GLU A 235 -1.41 7.47 3.43
N PHE A 236 -1.26 8.77 3.68
CA PHE A 236 -0.05 9.32 4.25
C PHE A 236 -0.32 9.78 5.67
N MET A 237 0.58 9.38 6.56
CA MET A 237 0.54 9.63 7.98
C MET A 237 1.73 10.50 8.35
N GLY A 238 1.45 11.63 8.99
CA GLY A 238 2.44 12.51 9.58
C GLY A 238 2.26 12.59 11.09
N TYR A 239 3.33 12.90 11.79
CA TYR A 239 3.34 13.09 13.24
C TYR A 239 3.94 14.47 13.54
N PRO A 240 3.12 15.53 13.58
CA PRO A 240 3.62 16.92 13.63
C PRO A 240 4.54 17.22 14.82
N ASP A 241 4.39 16.48 15.91
CA ASP A 241 5.16 16.67 17.15
C ASP A 241 6.34 15.70 17.31
N GLN A 242 6.61 14.85 16.30
CA GLN A 242 7.65 13.82 16.36
C GLN A 242 8.68 14.01 15.25
N GLU A 243 9.94 13.62 15.54
CA GLU A 243 10.97 13.52 14.51
C GLU A 243 10.88 12.14 13.85
N ILE A 244 10.55 12.13 12.55
CA ILE A 244 10.42 10.89 11.78
C ILE A 244 11.71 10.62 11.02
N ALA A 245 12.40 9.56 11.42
CA ALA A 245 13.57 9.07 10.69
C ALA A 245 13.11 8.27 9.47
N MET A 246 13.43 8.76 8.27
CA MET A 246 13.14 8.05 7.03
C MET A 246 14.07 6.86 6.83
N ALA A 247 13.50 5.69 6.57
CA ALA A 247 14.24 4.50 6.17
C ALA A 247 14.59 4.54 4.67
N PRO A 248 15.69 3.89 4.24
CA PRO A 248 15.97 3.73 2.82
C PRO A 248 14.87 2.91 2.12
N SER A 249 14.36 3.43 1.00
CA SER A 249 13.41 2.70 0.13
C SER A 249 14.10 1.81 -0.93
N TRP A 250 15.43 1.64 -0.80
CA TRP A 250 16.29 0.91 -1.73
C TRP A 250 17.48 0.25 -1.01
N PRO A 251 17.92 -0.96 -1.43
CA PRO A 251 17.23 -1.86 -2.37
C PRO A 251 15.89 -2.36 -1.80
N LEU A 252 15.09 -3.07 -2.58
CA LEU A 252 13.85 -3.68 -2.10
C LEU A 252 14.18 -4.72 -1.03
N ARG A 253 13.84 -4.45 0.24
CA ARG A 253 14.02 -5.36 1.38
C ARG A 253 12.75 -6.16 1.65
N GLY A 254 12.87 -7.25 2.41
CA GLY A 254 11.70 -7.96 2.94
C GLY A 254 10.75 -6.97 3.62
N GLY A 255 9.44 -7.09 3.36
CA GLY A 255 8.38 -6.26 3.93
C GLY A 255 8.29 -4.84 3.37
N LEU A 256 9.34 -4.33 2.73
CA LEU A 256 9.28 -3.04 2.07
C LEU A 256 8.29 -3.12 0.91
N PHE A 257 7.34 -2.19 0.88
CA PHE A 257 6.34 -2.13 -0.18
C PHE A 257 6.23 -0.75 -0.82
N GLY A 258 5.44 -0.66 -1.89
CA GLY A 258 5.10 0.59 -2.55
C GLY A 258 3.97 0.44 -3.57
N SER A 259 3.49 1.56 -4.06
CA SER A 259 2.33 1.60 -4.95
C SER A 259 2.74 1.42 -6.41
N VAL A 260 1.95 0.67 -7.19
CA VAL A 260 2.18 0.48 -8.63
C VAL A 260 1.07 1.19 -9.40
N TYR A 261 1.48 2.10 -10.27
CA TYR A 261 0.63 2.93 -11.11
C TYR A 261 0.82 2.62 -12.59
N TRP A 262 -0.20 2.93 -13.38
CA TRP A 262 -0.14 2.92 -14.83
C TRP A 262 -0.15 4.34 -15.39
N ALA A 263 0.49 4.51 -16.53
CA ALA A 263 0.46 5.73 -17.32
C ALA A 263 0.48 5.41 -18.82
N ASP A 264 -0.22 6.23 -19.60
CA ASP A 264 -0.23 6.11 -21.06
C ASP A 264 1.15 6.43 -21.66
N ASP A 265 1.87 7.38 -21.05
CA ASP A 265 3.14 7.91 -21.54
C ASP A 265 4.12 8.14 -20.39
N LEU A 266 5.05 7.20 -20.24
CA LEU A 266 5.99 7.22 -19.12
C LEU A 266 6.97 8.40 -19.20
N ASP A 267 7.34 8.87 -20.40
CA ASP A 267 8.27 9.99 -20.53
C ASP A 267 7.61 11.30 -20.11
N LYS A 268 6.32 11.49 -20.44
CA LYS A 268 5.55 12.63 -19.94
C LYS A 268 5.40 12.63 -18.42
N VAL A 269 5.22 11.46 -17.81
CA VAL A 269 5.17 11.37 -16.33
C VAL A 269 6.50 11.81 -15.73
N ILE A 270 7.62 11.33 -16.26
CA ILE A 270 8.96 11.70 -15.78
C ILE A 270 9.21 13.21 -15.93
N GLU A 271 8.77 13.82 -17.04
CA GLU A 271 8.89 15.26 -17.28
C GLU A 271 7.96 16.08 -16.36
N ALA A 272 6.74 15.60 -16.12
CA ALA A 272 5.70 16.35 -15.42
C ALA A 272 5.77 16.26 -13.89
N LEU A 273 6.56 15.34 -13.33
CA LEU A 273 6.73 15.13 -11.89
C LEU A 273 8.14 15.53 -11.42
N PRO A 274 8.50 16.83 -11.48
CA PRO A 274 9.87 17.30 -11.21
C PRO A 274 10.32 17.09 -9.77
N SER A 275 9.39 16.94 -8.82
CA SER A 275 9.74 16.71 -7.41
C SER A 275 9.98 15.23 -7.09
N ALA A 276 9.57 14.31 -7.98
CA ALA A 276 9.88 12.90 -7.85
C ALA A 276 11.30 12.58 -8.34
N ARG A 277 11.89 11.52 -7.77
CA ARG A 277 13.17 10.96 -8.26
C ARG A 277 12.88 9.67 -9.00
N PHE A 278 13.24 9.63 -10.28
CA PHE A 278 13.06 8.44 -11.12
C PHE A 278 14.36 7.67 -11.27
N GLY A 279 14.26 6.34 -11.24
CA GLY A 279 15.34 5.43 -11.62
C GLY A 279 15.49 5.29 -13.13
N GLU A 280 16.24 4.28 -13.55
CA GLU A 280 16.35 3.91 -14.96
C GLU A 280 15.06 3.26 -15.45
N ALA A 281 14.52 3.74 -16.57
CA ALA A 281 13.36 3.12 -17.21
C ALA A 281 13.77 1.85 -17.97
N VAL A 282 13.11 0.73 -17.67
CA VAL A 282 13.39 -0.58 -18.27
C VAL A 282 12.21 -1.12 -19.03
N ARG A 283 12.48 -2.09 -19.91
CA ARG A 283 11.46 -2.89 -20.59
C ARG A 283 11.60 -4.35 -20.22
N TYR A 284 10.50 -5.01 -19.92
CA TYR A 284 10.46 -6.44 -19.67
C TYR A 284 9.11 -7.01 -20.12
N ASP A 285 9.08 -8.32 -20.33
CA ASP A 285 7.85 -9.06 -20.63
C ASP A 285 7.18 -9.42 -19.30
N ASP A 286 6.11 -8.71 -18.96
CA ASP A 286 5.28 -9.04 -17.83
C ASP A 286 4.28 -10.14 -18.22
N PRO A 287 4.15 -11.22 -17.43
CA PRO A 287 3.30 -12.35 -17.79
C PRO A 287 1.80 -12.02 -17.86
N ARG A 288 1.34 -10.99 -17.13
CA ARG A 288 -0.05 -10.53 -17.14
C ARG A 288 -0.25 -9.51 -18.26
N ASP A 289 0.65 -8.54 -18.34
CA ASP A 289 0.44 -7.33 -19.12
C ASP A 289 1.18 -7.32 -20.47
N GLY A 290 1.96 -8.37 -20.75
CA GLY A 290 2.87 -8.45 -21.89
C GLY A 290 4.06 -7.51 -21.74
N TRP A 291 4.59 -7.03 -22.86
CA TRP A 291 5.70 -6.08 -22.83
C TRP A 291 5.30 -4.77 -22.15
N VAL A 292 5.99 -4.46 -21.06
CA VAL A 292 5.82 -3.22 -20.29
C VAL A 292 7.10 -2.41 -20.29
N ARG A 293 6.95 -1.09 -20.25
CA ARG A 293 8.01 -0.16 -19.86
C ARG A 293 7.70 0.31 -18.45
N ALA A 294 8.67 0.26 -17.56
CA ALA A 294 8.48 0.63 -16.17
C ALA A 294 9.66 1.44 -15.63
N VAL A 295 9.39 2.25 -14.62
CA VAL A 295 10.41 2.95 -13.83
C VAL A 295 9.98 2.92 -12.37
N SER A 296 10.94 2.78 -11.47
CA SER A 296 10.69 3.03 -10.06
C SER A 296 11.02 4.46 -9.70
N ALA A 297 10.28 4.98 -8.74
CA ALA A 297 10.38 6.37 -8.32
C ALA A 297 10.21 6.51 -6.82
N THR A 298 10.63 7.67 -6.31
CA THR A 298 10.30 8.11 -4.96
C THR A 298 9.68 9.49 -5.00
N SER A 299 8.66 9.71 -4.15
CA SER A 299 8.11 11.03 -3.90
C SER A 299 9.14 11.94 -3.20
N PRO A 300 8.83 13.23 -2.98
CA PRO A 300 9.76 14.15 -2.34
C PRO A 300 10.09 13.81 -0.88
N THR A 301 9.24 13.04 -0.20
CA THR A 301 9.45 12.53 1.17
C THR A 301 10.01 11.11 1.18
N GLY A 302 10.19 10.47 0.02
CA GLY A 302 10.79 9.14 -0.09
C GLY A 302 9.79 7.99 -0.25
N THR A 303 8.48 8.26 -0.34
CA THR A 303 7.45 7.26 -0.66
C THR A 303 7.80 6.55 -1.96
N ARG A 304 7.91 5.23 -1.92
CA ARG A 304 8.27 4.41 -3.08
C ARG A 304 7.05 4.13 -3.95
N PHE A 305 7.19 4.32 -5.26
CA PHE A 305 6.20 3.88 -6.23
C PHE A 305 6.84 3.38 -7.54
N GLU A 306 6.09 2.61 -8.31
CA GLU A 306 6.44 2.16 -9.66
C GLU A 306 5.43 2.72 -10.65
N VAL A 307 5.90 3.21 -11.80
CA VAL A 307 5.03 3.63 -12.90
C VAL A 307 5.28 2.72 -14.10
N ARG A 308 4.20 2.18 -14.66
CA ARG A 308 4.21 1.23 -15.77
C ARG A 308 3.44 1.80 -16.96
N SER A 309 3.86 1.44 -18.16
CA SER A 309 3.23 1.84 -19.42
C SER A 309 3.30 0.70 -20.43
N PRO A 310 2.21 0.43 -21.20
CA PRO A 310 2.21 -0.62 -22.21
C PRO A 310 3.21 -0.33 -23.33
N VAL A 311 3.93 -1.34 -23.81
CA VAL A 311 4.84 -1.19 -24.97
C VAL A 311 4.02 -1.28 -26.26
N GLY A 312 3.40 -0.17 -26.64
CA GLY A 312 2.58 -0.07 -27.86
C GLY A 312 2.15 1.35 -28.28
N GLY A 313 2.67 2.39 -27.62
CA GLY A 313 2.27 3.78 -27.85
C GLY A 313 0.92 4.13 -27.19
N PRO A 314 0.52 5.42 -27.22
CA PRO A 314 -0.64 5.95 -26.49
C PRO A 314 -1.99 5.37 -26.93
N ASP A 315 -2.04 4.58 -28.00
CA ASP A 315 -3.26 3.94 -28.51
C ASP A 315 -3.48 2.51 -27.97
N SER A 316 -2.55 1.98 -27.16
CA SER A 316 -2.74 0.69 -26.49
C SER A 316 -3.58 0.90 -25.23
N PRO A 317 -4.76 0.25 -25.10
CA PRO A 317 -5.59 0.42 -23.91
C PRO A 317 -4.81 -0.04 -22.67
N LEU A 318 -4.88 0.75 -21.60
CA LEU A 318 -4.33 0.35 -20.30
C LEU A 318 -4.94 -1.01 -19.88
N PRO A 319 -4.15 -1.92 -19.31
CA PRO A 319 -4.68 -3.16 -18.77
C PRO A 319 -5.72 -2.83 -17.70
N ARG A 320 -6.87 -3.50 -17.81
CA ARG A 320 -7.93 -3.44 -16.81
C ARG A 320 -7.62 -4.37 -15.64
#